data_AF-A0A9P4H9K2-F1
#
_entry.id   AF-A0A9P4H9K2-F1
#
_cell.length_a   1.000
_cell.length_b   1.000
_cell.length_c   1.000
_cell.angle_alpha   90.00
_cell.angle_beta   90.00
_cell.angle_gamma   90.00
#
_symmetry.space_group_name_H-M   'P 1'
#
loop_
_entity.id
_entity.type
_entity.pdbx_description
1 polymer ?
#
loop_
_entity_poly.entity_id
_entity_poly.type
_entity_poly.pdbx_seq_one_letter_code
_entity_poly.pdbx_strand_id
1 'polypeptide(L)'
;LMETEVKLEYGNKLKNSRVVHQEMLYCYSTKAPDLFKKAKPLREAYATANAMRKRFKAHVPPRVSVEDFEIGHMENQIIPQIVTIYEKNHLSQHRKSLQAFVDAAIADFVQRGGSHVVAKSNAHSIHKKDLNATGLQERLNGLTSRSVFSLARRLFNKLRDIKDKETKAAETNAVKAAAQGRIILATYEDRVIRSFQCLSRIAGDTDHTMQVALAQGLSLQHLLGLAAHESAQGEEEPLAVINNVVQVVFQHVLKDEKSPPRLLDLVVDTLAEHLDLELWTQLEHVISHNMSLRLNRAMVDRRQIKIEDAERVSMESKSLSAGDHFVPCAPNEHIHA
;
A
#
# COMPACT_ATOMS: atom_id res chain seq x y z
N LEU A 1 3.51 -11.25 -3.31
CA LEU A 1 3.82 -10.27 -2.24
C LEU A 1 2.75 -9.18 -2.26
N MET A 2 2.04 -8.96 -1.15
CA MET A 2 1.01 -7.91 -0.99
C MET A 2 1.50 -6.91 0.06
N GLU A 3 1.88 -5.70 -0.36
CA GLU A 3 2.65 -4.78 0.51
C GLU A 3 1.80 -3.64 1.08
N THR A 4 0.72 -3.24 0.39
CA THR A 4 -0.03 -2.05 0.80
C THR A 4 -1.31 -2.40 1.55
N GLU A 5 -1.31 -2.20 2.85
CA GLU A 5 -2.50 -2.35 3.70
C GLU A 5 -3.46 -1.16 3.54
N VAL A 6 -4.76 -1.47 3.49
CA VAL A 6 -5.87 -0.52 3.44
C VAL A 6 -6.87 -0.89 4.51
N LYS A 7 -7.30 0.09 5.30
CA LYS A 7 -8.32 -0.09 6.33
C LYS A 7 -9.72 0.16 5.76
N LEU A 8 -10.53 -0.89 5.66
CA LEU A 8 -11.96 -0.78 5.41
C LEU A 8 -12.67 -0.38 6.70
N GLU A 9 -13.44 0.69 6.66
CA GLU A 9 -14.28 1.12 7.78
C GLU A 9 -15.73 1.14 7.34
N TYR A 10 -16.60 0.52 8.12
CA TYR A 10 -17.95 0.20 7.67
C TYR A 10 -18.97 0.15 8.82
N GLY A 11 -20.25 0.08 8.44
CA GLY A 11 -21.39 0.08 9.34
C GLY A 11 -21.74 1.46 9.91
N ASN A 12 -22.81 1.49 10.69
CA ASN A 12 -23.32 2.72 11.29
C ASN A 12 -22.25 3.40 12.17
N LYS A 13 -21.98 4.68 11.87
CA LYS A 13 -20.94 5.49 12.54
C LYS A 13 -19.51 4.95 12.37
N LEU A 14 -19.25 4.09 11.38
CA LEU A 14 -17.92 3.56 11.05
C LEU A 14 -17.21 2.89 12.23
N LYS A 15 -17.97 2.27 13.14
CA LYS A 15 -17.42 1.60 14.33
C LYS A 15 -16.64 0.34 14.00
N ASN A 16 -16.97 -0.32 12.89
CA ASN A 16 -16.31 -1.54 12.49
C ASN A 16 -15.17 -1.22 11.52
N SER A 17 -14.07 -1.95 11.65
CA SER A 17 -12.97 -1.83 10.72
C SER A 17 -12.23 -3.13 10.48
N ARG A 18 -11.69 -3.29 9.29
CA ARG A 18 -10.87 -4.42 8.87
C ARG A 18 -9.70 -3.93 8.02
N VAL A 19 -8.56 -4.60 8.11
CA VAL A 19 -7.41 -4.35 7.24
C VAL A 19 -7.46 -5.36 6.11
N VAL A 20 -7.25 -4.88 4.88
CA VAL A 20 -7.16 -5.70 3.66
C VAL A 20 -5.98 -5.20 2.84
N HIS A 21 -5.43 -6.05 1.97
CA HIS A 21 -4.42 -5.61 1.02
C HIS A 21 -5.07 -4.88 -0.17
N GLN A 22 -4.42 -3.81 -0.63
CA GLN A 22 -4.89 -2.97 -1.73
C GLN A 22 -5.08 -3.78 -3.03
N GLU A 23 -4.20 -4.75 -3.26
CA GLU A 23 -4.20 -5.64 -4.42
C GLU A 23 -5.47 -6.50 -4.47
N MET A 24 -6.00 -6.93 -3.32
CA MET A 24 -7.29 -7.63 -3.30
C MET A 24 -8.40 -6.74 -3.83
N LEU A 25 -8.41 -5.45 -3.47
CA LEU A 25 -9.43 -4.52 -3.95
C LEU A 25 -9.37 -4.32 -5.47
N TYR A 26 -8.19 -4.44 -6.08
CA TYR A 26 -8.04 -4.36 -7.53
C TYR A 26 -8.65 -5.55 -8.25
N CYS A 27 -8.57 -6.75 -7.67
CA CYS A 27 -9.17 -7.95 -8.25
C CYS A 27 -10.70 -7.90 -8.29
N TYR A 28 -11.33 -7.18 -7.36
CA TYR A 28 -12.79 -7.18 -7.21
C TYR A 28 -13.46 -5.85 -7.57
N SER A 29 -12.68 -4.80 -7.87
CA SER A 29 -13.24 -3.50 -8.21
C SER A 29 -12.43 -2.83 -9.33
N THR A 30 -13.07 -2.66 -10.48
CA THR A 30 -12.51 -1.89 -11.60
C THR A 30 -12.31 -0.41 -11.25
N LYS A 31 -13.03 0.11 -10.24
CA LYS A 31 -12.93 1.51 -9.79
C LYS A 31 -11.79 1.75 -8.78
N ALA A 32 -11.34 0.69 -8.09
CA ALA A 32 -10.31 0.83 -7.07
C ALA A 32 -8.96 1.32 -7.64
N PRO A 33 -8.43 0.78 -8.75
CA PRO A 33 -7.20 1.27 -9.36
C PRO A 33 -7.24 2.77 -9.66
N ASP A 34 -8.31 3.26 -10.27
CA ASP A 34 -8.47 4.68 -10.59
C ASP A 34 -8.55 5.56 -9.35
N LEU A 35 -9.27 5.11 -8.32
CA LEU A 35 -9.39 5.83 -7.06
C LEU A 35 -8.02 5.99 -6.39
N PHE A 36 -7.25 4.89 -6.29
CA PHE A 36 -5.94 4.91 -5.64
C PHE A 36 -4.89 5.66 -6.47
N LYS A 37 -4.98 5.59 -7.80
CA LYS A 37 -4.16 6.41 -8.71
C LYS A 37 -4.40 7.90 -8.46
N LYS A 38 -5.66 8.34 -8.36
CA LYS A 38 -6.02 9.73 -8.03
C LYS A 38 -5.59 10.14 -6.62
N ALA A 39 -5.60 9.21 -5.67
CA ALA A 39 -5.24 9.45 -4.29
C ALA A 39 -3.72 9.52 -4.02
N LYS A 40 -2.88 8.93 -4.90
CA LYS A 40 -1.42 8.85 -4.74
C LYS A 40 -0.72 10.17 -4.40
N PRO A 41 -0.89 11.28 -5.15
CA PRO A 41 -0.20 12.55 -4.83
C PRO A 41 -0.61 13.09 -3.45
N LEU A 42 -1.89 12.92 -3.07
CA LEU A 42 -2.37 13.35 -1.77
C LEU A 42 -1.86 12.44 -0.63
N ARG A 43 -1.68 11.14 -0.89
CA ARG A 43 -1.06 10.19 0.05
C ARG A 43 0.36 10.62 0.40
N GLU A 44 1.16 10.96 -0.61
CA GLU A 44 2.53 11.46 -0.43
C GLU A 44 2.54 12.78 0.37
N ALA A 45 1.62 13.70 0.07
CA ALA A 45 1.48 14.95 0.83
C ALA A 45 1.10 14.70 2.30
N TYR A 46 0.17 13.78 2.58
CA TYR A 46 -0.19 13.40 3.96
C TYR A 46 0.95 12.70 4.69
N ALA A 47 1.70 11.82 4.02
CA ALA A 47 2.86 11.15 4.61
C ALA A 47 3.91 12.17 5.04
N THR A 48 4.26 13.11 4.16
CA THR A 48 5.24 14.17 4.45
C THR A 48 4.74 15.14 5.53
N ALA A 49 3.48 15.57 5.49
CA ALA A 49 2.89 16.42 6.53
C ALA A 49 2.85 15.72 7.90
N ASN A 50 2.54 14.42 7.94
CA ASN A 50 2.53 13.64 9.18
C ASN A 50 3.96 13.42 9.72
N ALA A 51 4.94 13.19 8.84
CA ALA A 51 6.34 13.10 9.22
C ALA A 51 6.85 14.42 9.82
N MET A 52 6.58 15.55 9.17
CA MET A 52 6.88 16.88 9.72
C MET A 52 6.23 17.10 11.09
N ARG A 53 4.93 16.80 11.24
CA ARG A 53 4.22 16.92 12.52
C ARG A 53 4.81 16.02 13.60
N LYS A 54 5.22 14.79 13.27
CA LYS A 54 5.87 13.86 14.22
C LYS A 54 7.23 14.38 14.67
N ARG A 55 8.07 14.88 13.75
CA ARG A 55 9.35 15.53 14.08
C ARG A 55 9.13 16.74 14.98
N PHE A 56 8.19 17.61 14.62
CA PHE A 56 7.84 18.79 15.41
C PHE A 56 7.34 18.44 16.83
N LYS A 57 6.53 17.38 16.95
CA LYS A 57 6.07 16.87 18.25
C LYS A 57 7.22 16.44 19.16
N ALA A 58 8.32 15.92 18.61
CA ALA A 58 9.45 15.45 19.40
C ALA A 58 10.14 16.59 20.17
N HIS A 59 10.12 17.81 19.64
CA HIS A 59 10.70 18.99 20.29
C HIS A 59 9.68 19.82 21.08
N VAL A 60 8.38 19.60 20.87
CA VAL A 60 7.30 20.20 21.67
C VAL A 60 6.42 19.12 22.35
N PRO A 61 6.99 18.21 23.17
CA PRO A 61 6.16 17.28 23.94
C PRO A 61 5.21 18.04 24.88
N PRO A 62 4.00 17.52 25.14
CA PRO A 62 3.08 18.11 26.11
C PRO A 62 3.65 18.25 27.54
N ARG A 63 4.76 17.57 27.84
CA ARG A 63 5.38 17.50 29.16
C ARG A 63 6.62 18.39 29.32
N VAL A 64 7.14 18.99 28.25
CA VAL A 64 8.30 19.88 28.36
C VAL A 64 7.86 21.18 29.02
N SER A 65 8.51 21.55 30.12
CA SER A 65 8.29 22.83 30.79
C SER A 65 8.92 23.98 29.98
N VAL A 66 8.59 25.22 30.31
CA VAL A 66 9.22 26.37 29.64
C VAL A 66 10.70 26.44 30.02
N GLU A 67 11.00 26.13 31.27
CA GLU A 67 12.33 26.18 31.87
C GLU A 67 13.25 25.13 31.24
N ASP A 68 12.77 23.89 31.06
CA ASP A 68 13.54 22.84 30.38
C ASP A 68 13.83 23.21 28.92
N PHE A 69 12.87 23.88 28.26
CA PHE A 69 13.02 24.34 26.89
C PHE A 69 14.13 25.40 26.77
N GLU A 70 14.15 26.36 27.70
CA GLU A 70 15.15 27.43 27.76
C GLU A 70 16.53 26.90 28.13
N ILE A 71 16.63 26.07 29.18
CA ILE A 71 17.90 25.46 29.62
C ILE A 71 18.51 24.59 28.52
N GLY A 72 17.65 23.87 27.78
CA GLY A 72 18.07 23.02 26.67
C GLY A 72 18.36 23.75 25.36
N HIS A 73 18.17 25.07 25.29
CA HIS A 73 18.28 25.87 24.07
C HIS A 73 17.53 25.26 22.86
N MET A 74 16.36 24.70 23.14
CA MET A 74 15.60 23.93 22.16
C MET A 74 15.06 24.81 21.01
N GLU A 75 15.03 26.13 21.17
CA GLU A 75 14.71 27.09 20.11
C GLU A 75 15.56 26.89 18.86
N ASN A 76 16.85 26.55 19.02
CA ASN A 76 17.77 26.35 17.90
C ASN A 76 17.35 25.16 17.01
N GLN A 77 16.67 24.17 17.58
CA GLN A 77 16.15 23.02 16.84
C GLN A 77 14.74 23.26 16.29
N ILE A 78 13.93 24.04 17.01
CA ILE A 78 12.54 24.31 16.65
C ILE A 78 12.41 25.33 15.52
N ILE A 79 13.20 26.41 15.55
CA ILE A 79 13.10 27.49 14.57
C ILE A 79 13.22 26.96 13.13
N PRO A 80 14.22 26.13 12.77
CA PRO A 80 14.30 25.54 11.44
C PRO A 80 13.08 24.71 11.04
N GLN A 81 12.43 24.05 12.01
CA GLN A 81 11.22 23.27 11.76
C GLN A 81 9.99 24.16 11.54
N ILE A 82 9.86 25.25 12.29
CA ILE A 82 8.80 26.25 12.07
C ILE A 82 8.94 26.83 10.65
N VAL A 83 10.16 27.22 10.25
CA VAL A 83 10.45 27.71 8.90
C VAL A 83 10.08 26.67 7.85
N THR A 84 10.50 25.41 8.03
CA THR A 84 10.15 24.31 7.12
C THR A 84 8.63 24.14 6.98
N ILE A 85 7.88 24.16 8.08
CA ILE A 85 6.41 24.04 8.08
C ILE A 85 5.77 25.23 7.38
N TYR A 86 6.29 26.44 7.57
CA TYR A 86 5.78 27.66 6.96
C TYR A 86 6.00 27.69 5.43
N GLU A 87 7.18 27.26 4.98
CA GLU A 87 7.57 27.34 3.58
C GLU A 87 7.15 26.13 2.76
N LYS A 88 7.32 24.92 3.32
CA LYS A 88 7.25 23.63 2.59
C LYS A 88 6.06 22.77 2.99
N ASN A 89 4.97 23.34 3.50
CA ASN A 89 3.77 22.55 3.78
C ASN A 89 3.18 21.98 2.48
N HIS A 90 3.17 20.64 2.36
CA HIS A 90 2.65 19.93 1.20
C HIS A 90 1.12 19.93 1.10
N LEU A 91 0.40 20.32 2.16
CA LEU A 91 -1.05 20.51 2.11
C LEU A 91 -1.38 21.93 1.65
N SER A 92 -1.36 22.14 0.33
CA SER A 92 -1.52 23.45 -0.33
C SER A 92 -2.72 24.27 0.18
N GLN A 93 -3.89 23.63 0.35
CA GLN A 93 -5.11 24.22 0.89
C GLN A 93 -4.95 24.83 2.30
N HIS A 94 -4.00 24.32 3.12
CA HIS A 94 -3.76 24.79 4.49
C HIS A 94 -2.55 25.73 4.62
N ARG A 95 -1.73 25.86 3.58
CA ARG A 95 -0.48 26.64 3.62
C ARG A 95 -0.72 28.10 4.02
N LYS A 96 -1.65 28.79 3.34
CA LYS A 96 -1.98 30.20 3.64
C LYS A 96 -2.49 30.37 5.07
N SER A 97 -3.33 29.45 5.56
CA SER A 97 -3.85 29.50 6.93
C SER A 97 -2.76 29.29 7.98
N LEU A 98 -1.78 28.43 7.73
CA LEU A 98 -0.63 28.23 8.61
C LEU A 98 0.29 29.46 8.63
N GLN A 99 0.60 30.02 7.45
CA GLN A 99 1.44 31.21 7.34
C GLN A 99 0.83 32.39 8.10
N ALA A 100 -0.43 32.70 7.83
CA ALA A 100 -1.17 33.74 8.54
C ALA A 100 -1.24 33.49 10.05
N PHE A 101 -1.35 32.22 10.49
CA PHE A 101 -1.35 31.87 11.91
C PHE A 101 0.00 32.16 12.59
N VAL A 102 1.11 31.82 11.93
CA VAL A 102 2.47 32.10 12.43
C VAL A 102 2.73 33.61 12.46
N ASP A 103 2.42 34.32 11.37
CA ASP A 103 2.60 35.78 11.30
C ASP A 103 1.77 36.51 12.36
N ALA A 104 0.51 36.10 12.56
CA ALA A 104 -0.35 36.68 13.59
C ALA A 104 0.18 36.42 15.01
N ALA A 105 0.72 35.23 15.28
CA ALA A 105 1.32 34.92 16.56
C ALA A 105 2.61 35.71 16.83
N ILE A 106 3.47 35.87 15.82
CA ILE A 106 4.66 36.74 15.92
C ILE A 106 4.25 38.19 16.19
N ALA A 107 3.26 38.70 15.45
CA ALA A 107 2.76 40.06 15.63
C ALA A 107 2.16 40.29 17.03
N ASP A 108 1.49 39.29 17.60
CA ASP A 108 0.96 39.30 18.98
C ASP A 108 2.08 39.39 20.02
N PHE A 109 3.17 38.61 19.87
CA PHE A 109 4.33 38.70 20.77
C PHE A 109 5.02 40.07 20.72
N VAL A 110 5.16 40.64 19.52
CA VAL A 110 5.78 41.96 19.34
C VAL A 110 4.92 43.07 19.95
N GLN A 111 3.59 42.99 19.81
CA GLN A 111 2.66 43.98 20.37
C GLN A 111 2.63 43.97 21.90
N ARG A 112 2.87 42.81 22.54
CA ARG A 112 2.89 42.69 24.01
C ARG A 112 4.15 43.27 24.68
N GLY A 113 5.17 43.67 23.93
CA GLY A 113 6.32 44.42 24.44
C GLY A 113 7.44 43.58 25.09
N GLY A 114 8.44 44.30 25.61
CA GLY A 114 9.87 43.92 25.75
C GLY A 114 10.29 42.68 26.53
N SER A 115 9.38 41.87 27.07
CA SER A 115 9.72 40.55 27.65
C SER A 115 9.76 39.43 26.60
N HIS A 116 9.23 39.67 25.40
CA HIS A 116 9.07 38.66 24.35
C HIS A 116 10.05 38.78 23.18
N VAL A 117 10.81 39.88 23.11
CA VAL A 117 11.76 40.19 22.05
C VAL A 117 13.16 40.26 22.66
N VAL A 118 14.12 39.54 22.07
CA VAL A 118 15.52 39.64 22.48
C VAL A 118 16.06 40.96 21.96
N ALA A 119 16.40 41.88 22.88
CA ALA A 119 17.14 43.07 22.50
C ALA A 119 18.51 42.62 21.98
N LYS A 120 18.71 42.66 20.65
CA LYS A 120 20.07 42.56 20.11
C LYS A 120 20.89 43.67 20.76
N SER A 121 22.10 43.34 21.17
CA SER A 121 23.04 44.18 21.95
C SER A 121 23.36 45.55 21.35
N ASN A 122 22.85 45.88 20.15
CA ASN A 122 22.93 47.19 19.53
C ASN A 122 21.54 47.85 19.43
N ALA A 123 20.95 48.13 20.60
CA ALA A 123 20.06 49.26 20.96
C ALA A 123 19.08 49.89 19.93
N HIS A 124 18.48 49.16 19.00
CA HIS A 124 17.28 49.63 18.28
C HIS A 124 16.15 48.64 18.56
N SER A 125 15.12 49.09 19.28
CA SER A 125 13.90 48.30 19.48
C SER A 125 13.30 47.98 18.12
N ILE A 126 13.20 46.71 17.76
CA ILE A 126 12.64 46.28 16.49
C ILE A 126 11.17 46.77 16.43
N HIS A 127 10.87 47.71 15.54
CA HIS A 127 9.51 48.18 15.37
C HIS A 127 8.73 47.20 14.49
N LYS A 128 7.40 47.17 14.62
CA LYS A 128 6.49 46.34 13.80
C LYS A 128 6.73 46.48 12.29
N LYS A 129 7.19 47.66 11.84
CA LYS A 129 7.51 47.93 10.42
C LYS A 129 8.73 47.14 9.95
N ASP A 130 9.74 46.97 10.80
CA ASP A 130 11.00 46.30 10.48
C ASP A 130 10.82 44.78 10.40
N LEU A 131 9.89 44.23 11.19
CA LEU A 131 9.54 42.81 11.15
C LEU A 131 8.96 42.40 9.79
N ASN A 132 8.12 43.21 9.16
CA ASN A 132 7.51 42.82 7.89
C ASN A 132 8.50 42.74 6.72
N ALA A 133 9.64 43.41 6.82
CA ALA A 133 10.69 43.42 5.79
C ALA A 133 11.71 42.27 5.95
N THR A 134 11.71 41.57 7.09
CA THR A 134 12.71 40.55 7.41
C THR A 134 12.22 39.13 7.14
N GLY A 135 13.16 38.22 6.85
CA GLY A 135 12.84 36.81 6.63
C GLY A 135 12.22 36.15 7.87
N LEU A 136 11.39 35.13 7.70
CA LEU A 136 10.77 34.43 8.84
C LEU A 136 11.80 33.97 9.89
N GLN A 137 12.94 33.44 9.44
CA GLN A 137 13.98 32.98 10.34
C GLN A 137 14.55 34.11 11.21
N GLU A 138 14.78 35.29 10.64
CA GLU A 138 15.26 36.47 11.38
C GLU A 138 14.22 36.95 12.38
N ARG A 139 12.93 36.98 11.98
CA ARG A 139 11.82 37.31 12.87
C ARG A 139 11.76 36.37 14.06
N LEU A 140 11.92 35.06 13.84
CA LEU A 140 11.92 34.05 14.89
C LEU A 140 13.15 34.14 15.81
N ASN A 141 14.33 34.41 15.25
CA ASN A 141 15.56 34.64 16.03
C ASN A 141 15.50 35.90 16.89
N GLY A 142 14.62 36.85 16.57
CA GLY A 142 14.36 38.03 17.40
C GLY A 142 13.44 37.77 18.61
N LEU A 143 12.82 36.59 18.71
CA LEU A 143 11.94 36.24 19.82
C LEU A 143 12.72 35.61 20.97
N THR A 144 12.26 35.82 22.20
CA THR A 144 12.78 35.08 23.35
C THR A 144 12.43 33.59 23.27
N SER A 145 13.24 32.73 23.88
CA SER A 145 13.01 31.26 23.85
C SER A 145 11.61 30.88 24.35
N ARG A 146 11.12 31.51 25.42
CA ARG A 146 9.72 31.38 25.89
C ARG A 146 8.66 31.71 24.82
N SER A 147 8.88 32.76 24.03
CA SER A 147 7.96 33.14 22.95
C SER A 147 8.00 32.13 21.80
N VAL A 148 9.19 31.65 21.44
CA VAL A 148 9.38 30.56 20.47
C VAL A 148 8.66 29.29 20.93
N PHE A 149 8.81 28.91 22.20
CA PHE A 149 8.11 27.76 22.77
C PHE A 149 6.58 27.90 22.72
N SER A 150 6.07 29.09 23.09
CA SER A 150 4.63 29.39 23.02
C SER A 150 4.10 29.31 21.60
N LEU A 151 4.81 29.89 20.63
CA LEU A 151 4.52 29.77 19.20
C LEU A 151 4.50 28.31 18.76
N ALA A 152 5.51 27.54 19.17
CA ALA A 152 5.64 26.14 18.79
C ALA A 152 4.47 25.29 19.31
N ARG A 153 4.06 25.47 20.58
CA ARG A 153 2.86 24.80 21.13
C ARG A 153 1.59 25.17 20.36
N ARG A 154 1.40 26.47 20.08
CA ARG A 154 0.26 26.97 19.29
C ARG A 154 0.23 26.34 17.90
N LEU A 155 1.37 26.31 17.21
CA LEU A 155 1.51 25.72 15.88
C LEU A 155 1.28 24.21 15.89
N PHE A 156 1.80 23.48 16.88
CA PHE A 156 1.56 22.05 17.02
C PHE A 156 0.07 21.71 17.15
N ASN A 157 -0.65 22.48 17.98
CA ASN A 157 -2.10 22.34 18.12
C ASN A 157 -2.82 22.63 16.80
N LYS A 158 -2.43 23.70 16.09
CA LYS A 158 -2.98 24.01 14.77
C LYS A 158 -2.76 22.90 13.74
N LEU A 159 -1.59 22.26 13.73
CA LEU A 159 -1.30 21.11 12.86
C LEU A 159 -2.13 19.88 13.24
N ARG A 160 -2.40 19.67 14.53
CA ARG A 160 -3.33 18.64 15.00
C ARG A 160 -4.75 18.92 14.52
N ASP A 161 -5.23 20.16 14.63
CA ASP A 161 -6.57 20.54 14.15
C ASP A 161 -6.70 20.32 12.63
N ILE A 162 -5.66 20.63 11.85
CA ILE A 162 -5.64 20.37 10.41
C ILE A 162 -5.75 18.87 10.14
N LYS A 163 -4.98 18.04 10.86
CA LYS A 163 -5.08 16.58 10.73
C LYS A 163 -6.50 16.11 11.02
N ASP A 164 -7.09 16.55 12.12
CA ASP A 164 -8.43 16.13 12.53
C ASP A 164 -9.50 16.59 11.51
N LYS A 165 -9.36 17.81 10.94
CA LYS A 165 -10.20 18.29 9.83
C LYS A 165 -10.06 17.44 8.57
N GLU A 166 -8.84 17.08 8.19
CA GLU A 166 -8.60 16.21 7.03
C GLU A 166 -9.14 14.79 7.25
N THR A 167 -9.06 14.26 8.47
CA THR A 167 -9.66 12.98 8.84
C THR A 167 -11.18 13.02 8.75
N LYS A 168 -11.82 14.10 9.21
CA LYS A 168 -13.28 14.29 9.04
C LYS A 168 -13.67 14.46 7.57
N ALA A 169 -12.90 15.21 6.80
CA ALA A 169 -13.16 15.39 5.36
C ALA A 169 -13.03 14.07 4.58
N ALA A 170 -12.24 13.11 5.06
CA ALA A 170 -12.14 11.79 4.47
C ALA A 170 -13.41 10.94 4.66
N GLU A 171 -14.27 11.26 5.63
CA GLU A 171 -15.55 10.54 5.81
C GLU A 171 -16.51 10.77 4.62
N THR A 172 -16.42 11.93 3.97
CA THR A 172 -17.28 12.29 2.83
C THR A 172 -16.55 12.29 1.49
N ASN A 173 -15.22 12.29 1.47
CA ASN A 173 -14.41 12.31 0.24
C ASN A 173 -13.59 11.03 0.09
N ALA A 174 -14.01 10.17 -0.86
CA ALA A 174 -13.37 8.88 -1.12
C ALA A 174 -11.88 8.99 -1.52
N VAL A 175 -11.47 10.04 -2.24
CA VAL A 175 -10.06 10.25 -2.63
C VAL A 175 -9.23 10.58 -1.39
N LYS A 176 -9.73 11.44 -0.50
CA LYS A 176 -9.07 11.75 0.77
C LYS A 176 -8.98 10.52 1.68
N ALA A 177 -10.03 9.70 1.76
CA ALA A 177 -10.00 8.42 2.47
C ALA A 177 -8.91 7.50 1.93
N ALA A 178 -8.91 7.26 0.61
CA ALA A 178 -7.93 6.40 -0.05
C ALA A 178 -6.49 6.92 0.10
N ALA A 179 -6.31 8.23 0.11
CA ALA A 179 -5.01 8.88 0.36
C ALA A 179 -4.53 8.67 1.81
N GLN A 180 -5.45 8.51 2.75
CA GLN A 180 -5.16 8.15 4.15
C GLN A 180 -5.08 6.63 4.39
N GLY A 181 -5.12 5.81 3.33
CA GLY A 181 -5.10 4.34 3.44
C GLY A 181 -6.39 3.76 4.01
N ARG A 182 -7.53 4.43 3.79
CA ARG A 182 -8.85 4.00 4.28
C ARG A 182 -9.86 3.93 3.14
N ILE A 183 -10.85 3.04 3.26
CA ILE A 183 -12.06 3.05 2.43
C ILE A 183 -13.25 3.09 3.37
N ILE A 184 -14.15 4.05 3.13
CA ILE A 184 -15.33 4.30 3.95
C ILE A 184 -16.55 3.67 3.28
N LEU A 185 -17.19 2.72 3.96
CA LEU A 185 -18.34 1.94 3.51
C LEU A 185 -19.49 2.10 4.51
N ALA A 186 -19.94 3.35 4.70
CA ALA A 186 -20.88 3.73 5.76
C ALA A 186 -22.23 2.97 5.71
N THR A 187 -22.68 2.57 4.52
CA THR A 187 -23.96 1.89 4.29
C THR A 187 -23.86 0.38 4.26
N TYR A 188 -22.67 -0.20 4.39
CA TYR A 188 -22.47 -1.64 4.25
C TYR A 188 -22.48 -2.36 5.59
N GLU A 189 -23.21 -3.47 5.65
CA GLU A 189 -23.26 -4.35 6.80
C GLU A 189 -21.99 -5.21 6.93
N ASP A 190 -21.68 -5.61 8.16
CA ASP A 190 -20.54 -6.49 8.46
C ASP A 190 -20.58 -7.81 7.67
N ARG A 191 -21.79 -8.35 7.44
CA ARG A 191 -21.98 -9.59 6.68
C ARG A 191 -21.42 -9.50 5.25
N VAL A 192 -21.62 -8.37 4.58
CA VAL A 192 -21.16 -8.15 3.19
C VAL A 192 -19.63 -8.01 3.14
N ILE A 193 -19.04 -7.39 4.14
CA ILE A 193 -17.58 -7.27 4.23
C ILE A 193 -16.93 -8.61 4.57
N ARG A 194 -17.56 -9.43 5.40
CA ARG A 194 -17.09 -10.79 5.70
C ARG A 194 -17.18 -11.71 4.49
N SER A 195 -18.25 -11.64 3.69
CA SER A 195 -18.37 -12.45 2.47
C SER A 195 -17.26 -12.13 1.47
N PHE A 196 -16.88 -10.85 1.36
CA PHE A 196 -15.73 -10.44 0.54
C PHE A 196 -14.42 -11.12 0.97
N GLN A 197 -14.13 -11.13 2.27
CA GLN A 197 -12.93 -11.77 2.81
C GLN A 197 -12.98 -13.30 2.65
N CYS A 198 -14.16 -13.89 2.81
CA CYS A 198 -14.37 -15.31 2.62
C CYS A 198 -13.95 -15.74 1.21
N LEU A 199 -14.35 -15.00 0.18
CA LEU A 199 -13.99 -15.31 -1.20
C LEU A 199 -12.48 -15.24 -1.45
N SER A 200 -11.80 -14.21 -0.93
CA SER A 200 -10.34 -14.09 -1.11
C SER A 200 -9.60 -15.21 -0.37
N ARG A 201 -10.06 -15.56 0.83
CA ARG A 201 -9.49 -16.65 1.61
C ARG A 201 -9.73 -18.00 0.95
N ILE A 202 -10.95 -18.27 0.49
CA ILE A 202 -11.28 -19.50 -0.25
C ILE A 202 -10.38 -19.61 -1.48
N ALA A 203 -10.24 -18.53 -2.27
CA ALA A 203 -9.35 -18.53 -3.44
C ALA A 203 -7.90 -18.84 -3.05
N GLY A 204 -7.37 -18.20 -2.00
CA GLY A 204 -5.99 -18.41 -1.55
C GLY A 204 -5.76 -19.80 -0.96
N ASP A 205 -6.67 -20.29 -0.12
CA ASP A 205 -6.60 -21.63 0.48
C ASP A 205 -6.72 -22.71 -0.62
N THR A 206 -7.54 -22.48 -1.64
CA THR A 206 -7.69 -23.37 -2.81
C THR A 206 -6.40 -23.44 -3.62
N ASP A 207 -5.87 -22.28 -4.05
CA ASP A 207 -4.62 -22.19 -4.81
C ASP A 207 -3.45 -22.83 -4.04
N HIS A 208 -3.31 -22.51 -2.75
CA HIS A 208 -2.24 -23.09 -1.92
C HIS A 208 -2.36 -24.62 -1.80
N THR A 209 -3.57 -25.13 -1.52
CA THR A 209 -3.80 -26.57 -1.41
C THR A 209 -3.47 -27.28 -2.71
N MET A 210 -3.83 -26.68 -3.85
CA MET A 210 -3.53 -27.23 -5.17
C MET A 210 -2.04 -27.25 -5.48
N GLN A 211 -1.33 -26.15 -5.24
CA GLN A 211 0.12 -26.09 -5.47
C GLN A 211 0.86 -27.12 -4.61
N VAL A 212 0.47 -27.28 -3.34
CA VAL A 212 1.07 -28.28 -2.44
C VAL A 212 0.81 -29.70 -2.96
N ALA A 213 -0.42 -30.01 -3.36
CA ALA A 213 -0.78 -31.33 -3.86
C ALA A 213 -0.09 -31.66 -5.19
N LEU A 214 -0.04 -30.72 -6.13
CA LEU A 214 0.65 -30.89 -7.41
C LEU A 214 2.16 -31.08 -7.20
N ALA A 215 2.76 -30.36 -6.26
CA ALA A 215 4.17 -30.54 -5.89
C ALA A 215 4.45 -31.92 -5.26
N GLN A 216 3.44 -32.56 -4.68
CA GLN A 216 3.51 -33.93 -4.17
C GLN A 216 3.23 -34.99 -5.25
N GLY A 217 3.01 -34.59 -6.51
CA GLY A 217 2.72 -35.49 -7.61
C GLY A 217 1.27 -35.97 -7.66
N LEU A 218 0.36 -35.40 -6.86
CA LEU A 218 -1.06 -35.71 -6.95
C LEU A 218 -1.65 -35.10 -8.23
N SER A 219 -2.43 -35.89 -8.97
CA SER A 219 -3.11 -35.38 -10.16
C SER A 219 -4.30 -34.49 -9.77
N LEU A 220 -4.71 -33.60 -10.69
CA LEU A 220 -5.89 -32.76 -10.47
C LEU A 220 -7.16 -33.61 -10.30
N GLN A 221 -7.24 -34.79 -10.96
CA GLN A 221 -8.35 -35.74 -10.77
C GLN A 221 -8.47 -36.23 -9.31
N HIS A 222 -7.33 -36.49 -8.64
CA HIS A 222 -7.33 -36.84 -7.20
C HIS A 222 -7.86 -35.70 -6.34
N LEU A 223 -7.43 -34.46 -6.62
CA LEU A 223 -7.88 -33.27 -5.88
C LEU A 223 -9.38 -32.98 -6.06
N LEU A 224 -9.94 -33.34 -7.21
CA LEU A 224 -11.37 -33.19 -7.49
C LEU A 224 -12.22 -34.37 -6.99
N GLY A 225 -11.59 -35.38 -6.39
CA GLY A 225 -12.25 -36.58 -5.88
C GLY A 225 -12.83 -37.47 -6.98
N LEU A 226 -12.28 -37.39 -8.20
CA LEU A 226 -12.74 -38.17 -9.34
C LEU A 226 -12.02 -39.53 -9.45
N ALA A 227 -10.81 -39.64 -8.88
CA ALA A 227 -10.00 -40.87 -8.89
C ALA A 227 -10.51 -41.99 -7.96
N ALA A 228 -11.53 -41.71 -7.12
CA ALA A 228 -11.94 -42.61 -6.04
C ALA A 228 -12.64 -43.91 -6.48
N HIS A 229 -12.92 -44.09 -7.77
CA HIS A 229 -13.70 -45.24 -8.26
C HIS A 229 -12.88 -46.50 -8.57
N GLU A 230 -11.55 -46.44 -8.68
CA GLU A 230 -10.75 -47.59 -9.13
C GLU A 230 -10.04 -48.37 -8.01
N SER A 231 -9.87 -47.78 -6.81
CA SER A 231 -9.07 -48.35 -5.73
C SER A 231 -9.87 -49.07 -4.63
N ALA A 232 -11.00 -49.70 -4.97
CA ALA A 232 -11.96 -50.24 -4.00
C ALA A 232 -11.53 -51.53 -3.27
N GLN A 233 -10.28 -51.97 -3.33
CA GLN A 233 -9.83 -53.19 -2.68
C GLN A 233 -8.46 -53.05 -2.03
N GLY A 234 -8.45 -52.66 -0.76
CA GLY A 234 -7.36 -53.00 0.17
C GLY A 234 -6.63 -51.79 0.74
N GLU A 235 -6.78 -51.63 2.05
CA GLU A 235 -5.95 -50.86 2.97
C GLU A 235 -6.30 -49.36 3.14
N GLU A 236 -6.53 -49.02 4.40
CA GLU A 236 -6.97 -47.72 4.91
C GLU A 236 -5.92 -46.64 4.63
N GLU A 237 -6.15 -45.80 3.62
CA GLU A 237 -5.26 -44.67 3.37
C GLU A 237 -5.49 -43.53 4.40
N PRO A 238 -4.45 -43.09 5.15
CA PRO A 238 -4.56 -42.01 6.13
C PRO A 238 -4.61 -40.59 5.53
N LEU A 239 -4.77 -40.46 4.21
CA LEU A 239 -4.79 -39.17 3.50
C LEU A 239 -6.19 -38.53 3.42
N ALA A 240 -7.21 -39.15 4.00
CA ALA A 240 -8.64 -38.81 3.88
C ALA A 240 -9.09 -37.45 4.48
N VAL A 241 -8.19 -36.51 4.71
CA VAL A 241 -8.56 -35.10 4.97
C VAL A 241 -7.77 -34.18 4.04
N ILE A 242 -7.60 -34.55 2.76
CA ILE A 242 -7.34 -33.53 1.75
C ILE A 242 -8.54 -32.58 1.80
N ASN A 243 -8.24 -31.35 2.20
CA ASN A 243 -9.20 -30.29 2.45
C ASN A 243 -10.17 -30.20 1.26
N ASN A 244 -11.45 -30.55 1.47
CA ASN A 244 -12.51 -30.63 0.43
C ASN A 244 -12.82 -29.25 -0.22
N VAL A 245 -12.07 -28.20 0.15
CA VAL A 245 -12.20 -26.86 -0.38
C VAL A 245 -11.96 -26.83 -1.90
N VAL A 246 -10.94 -27.53 -2.42
CA VAL A 246 -10.62 -27.52 -3.86
C VAL A 246 -11.77 -28.13 -4.65
N GLN A 247 -12.21 -29.34 -4.28
CA GLN A 247 -13.32 -30.02 -4.93
C GLN A 247 -14.60 -29.18 -4.89
N VAL A 248 -14.98 -28.62 -3.73
CA VAL A 248 -16.17 -27.78 -3.59
C VAL A 248 -16.09 -26.53 -4.46
N VAL A 249 -14.94 -25.85 -4.50
CA VAL A 249 -14.74 -24.65 -5.32
C VAL A 249 -14.87 -24.99 -6.80
N PHE A 250 -14.21 -26.04 -7.28
CA PHE A 250 -14.32 -26.46 -8.68
C PHE A 250 -15.75 -26.87 -9.03
N GLN A 251 -16.40 -27.69 -8.21
CA GLN A 251 -17.78 -28.09 -8.45
C GLN A 251 -18.73 -26.90 -8.51
N HIS A 252 -18.55 -25.91 -7.65
CA HIS A 252 -19.36 -24.70 -7.66
C HIS A 252 -19.07 -23.86 -8.91
N VAL A 253 -17.80 -23.61 -9.20
CA VAL A 253 -17.38 -22.73 -10.30
C VAL A 253 -17.73 -23.30 -11.68
N LEU A 254 -17.60 -24.61 -11.86
CA LEU A 254 -17.91 -25.27 -13.12
C LEU A 254 -19.41 -25.27 -13.44
N LYS A 255 -20.27 -25.28 -12.41
CA LYS A 255 -21.73 -25.33 -12.54
C LYS A 255 -22.40 -23.96 -12.55
N ASP A 256 -21.87 -22.99 -11.80
CA ASP A 256 -22.50 -21.68 -11.62
C ASP A 256 -21.95 -20.63 -12.59
N GLU A 257 -22.80 -20.15 -13.50
CA GLU A 257 -22.46 -19.08 -14.45
C GLU A 257 -22.10 -17.75 -13.77
N LYS A 258 -22.57 -17.53 -12.53
CA LYS A 258 -22.35 -16.29 -11.75
C LYS A 258 -21.24 -16.43 -10.72
N SER A 259 -20.30 -17.33 -10.97
CA SER A 259 -19.14 -17.53 -10.13
C SER A 259 -18.31 -16.26 -9.95
N PRO A 260 -17.76 -16.01 -8.73
CA PRO A 260 -16.87 -14.88 -8.50
C PRO A 260 -15.68 -14.89 -9.48
N PRO A 261 -15.38 -13.78 -10.18
CA PRO A 261 -14.36 -13.76 -11.23
C PRO A 261 -13.01 -14.34 -10.81
N ARG A 262 -12.56 -14.05 -9.58
CA ARG A 262 -11.28 -14.58 -9.08
C ARG A 262 -11.26 -16.10 -8.88
N LEU A 263 -12.36 -16.72 -8.46
CA LEU A 263 -12.44 -18.18 -8.36
C LEU A 263 -12.56 -18.81 -9.75
N LEU A 264 -13.28 -18.13 -10.65
CA LEU A 264 -13.40 -18.52 -12.05
C LEU A 264 -12.06 -18.53 -12.76
N ASP A 265 -11.29 -17.43 -12.66
CA ASP A 265 -9.95 -17.32 -13.24
C ASP A 265 -9.03 -18.41 -12.67
N LEU A 266 -9.02 -18.60 -11.34
CA LEU A 266 -8.24 -19.67 -10.69
C LEU A 266 -8.55 -21.07 -11.25
N VAL A 267 -9.84 -21.42 -11.35
CA VAL A 267 -10.27 -22.73 -11.86
C VAL A 267 -9.95 -22.89 -13.35
N VAL A 268 -10.22 -21.88 -14.17
CA VAL A 268 -9.94 -21.90 -15.62
C VAL A 268 -8.45 -22.02 -15.87
N ASP A 269 -7.64 -21.22 -15.17
CA ASP A 269 -6.19 -21.24 -15.26
C ASP A 269 -5.64 -22.59 -14.78
N THR A 270 -6.19 -23.18 -13.73
CA THR A 270 -5.69 -24.49 -13.30
C THR A 270 -6.03 -25.58 -14.32
N LEU A 271 -7.27 -25.62 -14.78
CA LEU A 271 -7.69 -26.60 -15.77
C LEU A 271 -6.90 -26.44 -17.06
N ALA A 272 -6.71 -25.22 -17.57
CA ALA A 272 -5.94 -25.02 -18.80
C ALA A 272 -4.47 -25.47 -18.69
N GLU A 273 -3.94 -25.67 -17.48
CA GLU A 273 -2.56 -26.11 -17.25
C GLU A 273 -2.45 -27.62 -17.12
N HIS A 274 -3.42 -28.22 -16.41
CA HIS A 274 -3.36 -29.61 -15.95
C HIS A 274 -4.45 -30.50 -16.57
N LEU A 275 -5.25 -30.01 -17.52
CA LEU A 275 -6.28 -30.80 -18.19
C LEU A 275 -5.64 -31.84 -19.13
N ASP A 276 -5.86 -33.10 -18.80
CA ASP A 276 -5.63 -34.23 -19.68
C ASP A 276 -6.96 -34.73 -20.30
N LEU A 277 -6.85 -35.69 -21.23
CA LEU A 277 -8.00 -36.21 -21.96
C LEU A 277 -9.00 -36.91 -21.03
N GLU A 278 -8.49 -37.64 -20.03
CA GLU A 278 -9.31 -38.40 -19.08
C GLU A 278 -10.10 -37.48 -18.16
N LEU A 279 -9.45 -36.46 -17.59
CA LEU A 279 -10.11 -35.44 -16.80
C LEU A 279 -11.13 -34.67 -17.63
N TRP A 280 -10.84 -34.39 -18.90
CA TRP A 280 -11.80 -33.76 -19.80
C TRP A 280 -13.06 -34.60 -19.98
N THR A 281 -12.93 -35.89 -20.27
CA THR A 281 -14.08 -36.80 -20.44
C THR A 281 -14.95 -36.87 -19.18
N GLN A 282 -14.34 -36.76 -17.99
CA GLN A 282 -15.10 -36.71 -16.74
C GLN A 282 -15.80 -35.36 -16.52
N LEU A 283 -15.16 -34.26 -16.93
CA LEU A 283 -15.67 -32.91 -16.72
C LEU A 283 -16.66 -32.43 -17.80
N GLU A 284 -16.65 -33.00 -19.01
CA GLU A 284 -17.44 -32.50 -20.14
C GLU A 284 -18.95 -32.43 -19.87
N HIS A 285 -19.46 -33.31 -19.02
CA HIS A 285 -20.87 -33.36 -18.63
C HIS A 285 -21.21 -32.37 -17.50
N VAL A 286 -20.21 -31.86 -16.78
CA VAL A 286 -20.37 -30.96 -15.62
C VAL A 286 -20.15 -29.49 -16.04
N ILE A 287 -19.29 -29.26 -17.02
CA ILE A 287 -18.88 -27.94 -17.47
C ILE A 287 -19.96 -27.30 -18.35
N SER A 288 -20.36 -26.07 -18.01
CA SER A 288 -21.25 -25.28 -18.88
C SER A 288 -20.58 -24.90 -20.22
N HIS A 289 -21.37 -24.68 -21.27
CA HIS A 289 -20.84 -24.29 -22.58
C HIS A 289 -20.00 -22.99 -22.54
N ASN A 290 -20.40 -22.01 -21.72
CA ASN A 290 -19.60 -20.78 -21.54
C ASN A 290 -18.24 -21.08 -20.93
N MET A 291 -18.21 -21.95 -19.92
CA MET A 291 -16.98 -22.37 -19.26
C MET A 291 -16.06 -23.13 -20.23
N SER A 292 -16.59 -24.03 -21.05
CA SER A 292 -15.77 -24.74 -22.04
C SER A 292 -15.15 -23.80 -23.07
N LEU A 293 -15.87 -22.76 -23.52
CA LEU A 293 -15.30 -21.72 -24.39
C LEU A 293 -14.18 -20.93 -23.70
N ARG A 294 -14.35 -20.57 -22.43
CA ARG A 294 -13.29 -19.88 -21.65
C ARG A 294 -12.05 -20.75 -21.47
N LEU A 295 -12.26 -22.03 -21.16
CA LEU A 295 -11.18 -22.99 -21.00
C LEU A 295 -10.40 -23.19 -22.29
N ASN A 296 -11.10 -23.37 -23.41
CA ASN A 296 -10.47 -23.49 -24.73
C ASN A 296 -9.64 -22.25 -25.07
N ARG A 297 -10.16 -21.04 -24.79
CA ARG A 297 -9.39 -19.80 -24.98
C ARG A 297 -8.12 -19.81 -24.11
N ALA A 298 -8.23 -20.08 -22.81
CA ALA A 298 -7.08 -20.13 -21.91
C ALA A 298 -6.02 -21.17 -22.32
N MET A 299 -6.44 -22.35 -22.80
CA MET A 299 -5.54 -23.38 -23.33
C MET A 299 -4.81 -22.93 -24.59
N VAL A 300 -5.51 -22.27 -25.53
CA VAL A 300 -4.90 -21.74 -26.76
C VAL A 300 -3.90 -20.64 -26.43
N ASP A 301 -4.28 -19.69 -25.58
CA ASP A 301 -3.42 -18.58 -25.15
C ASP A 301 -2.12 -19.10 -24.53
N ARG A 302 -2.19 -20.16 -23.71
CA ARG A 302 -0.99 -20.78 -23.12
C ARG A 302 -0.15 -21.59 -24.09
N ARG A 303 -0.76 -22.28 -25.05
CA ARG A 303 0.00 -22.97 -26.11
C ARG A 303 0.79 -21.96 -26.92
N GLN A 304 0.20 -20.81 -27.22
CA GLN A 304 0.87 -19.72 -27.93
C GLN A 304 2.09 -19.22 -27.13
N ILE A 305 1.93 -18.97 -25.82
CA ILE A 305 3.04 -18.57 -24.94
C ILE A 305 4.17 -19.62 -24.94
N LYS A 306 3.84 -20.92 -24.83
CA LYS A 306 4.86 -22.00 -24.84
C LYS A 306 5.63 -22.07 -26.15
N ILE A 307 4.99 -21.79 -27.29
CA ILE A 307 5.65 -21.76 -28.60
C ILE A 307 6.62 -20.57 -28.66
N GLU A 308 6.17 -19.38 -28.26
CA GLU A 308 6.99 -18.16 -28.25
C GLU A 308 8.20 -18.29 -27.32
N ASP A 309 8.02 -18.88 -26.14
CA ASP A 309 9.12 -19.15 -25.19
C ASP A 309 10.12 -20.17 -25.77
N ALA A 310 9.64 -21.23 -26.43
CA ALA A 310 10.51 -22.21 -27.08
C ALA A 310 11.31 -21.59 -28.24
N GLU A 311 10.69 -20.70 -29.02
CA GLU A 311 11.36 -19.96 -30.08
C GLU A 311 12.42 -19.00 -29.52
N ARG A 312 12.13 -18.29 -28.43
CA ARG A 312 13.09 -17.41 -27.75
C ARG A 312 14.31 -18.20 -27.25
N VAL A 313 14.10 -19.33 -26.58
CA VAL A 313 15.20 -20.21 -26.13
C VAL A 313 15.99 -20.75 -27.33
N SER A 314 15.33 -21.10 -28.43
CA SER A 314 16.01 -21.50 -29.67
C SER A 314 16.83 -20.37 -30.31
N MET A 315 16.42 -19.10 -30.17
CA MET A 315 17.20 -17.95 -30.67
C MET A 315 18.42 -17.65 -29.78
N GLU A 316 18.27 -17.72 -28.45
CA GLU A 316 19.36 -17.49 -27.50
C GLU A 316 20.47 -18.56 -27.59
N SER A 317 20.09 -19.82 -27.77
CA SER A 317 21.05 -20.93 -27.97
C SER A 317 21.87 -20.80 -29.26
N LYS A 318 21.31 -20.20 -30.31
CA LYS A 318 22.02 -19.98 -31.59
C LYS A 318 22.98 -18.78 -31.54
N SER A 319 22.67 -17.74 -30.76
CA SER A 319 23.55 -16.56 -30.64
C SER A 319 24.82 -16.84 -29.82
N LEU A 320 24.75 -17.75 -28.85
CA LEU A 320 25.92 -18.18 -28.06
C LEU A 320 26.88 -19.10 -28.85
N SER A 321 26.39 -19.81 -29.88
CA SER A 321 27.20 -20.74 -30.68
C SER A 321 28.10 -20.08 -31.72
N ALA A 322 27.96 -18.77 -31.99
CA ALA A 322 28.71 -18.09 -33.05
C ALA A 322 29.94 -17.29 -32.56
N GLY A 323 30.23 -17.33 -31.25
CA GLY A 323 31.09 -16.32 -30.60
C GLY A 323 32.45 -16.75 -30.06
N ASP A 324 32.81 -18.05 -30.04
CA ASP A 324 34.08 -18.49 -29.45
C ASP A 324 34.86 -19.44 -30.39
N HIS A 325 35.37 -18.87 -31.48
CA HIS A 325 36.72 -19.27 -31.90
C HIS A 325 37.72 -18.56 -30.99
N PHE A 326 37.87 -19.09 -29.79
CA PHE A 326 38.99 -18.81 -28.91
C PHE A 326 40.26 -19.20 -29.67
N VAL A 327 40.92 -18.20 -30.27
CA VAL A 327 42.27 -18.37 -30.81
C VAL A 327 43.15 -18.69 -29.62
N PRO A 328 43.79 -19.87 -29.56
CA PRO A 328 44.73 -20.15 -28.48
C PRO A 328 45.93 -19.22 -28.66
N CYS A 329 46.01 -18.17 -27.84
CA CYS A 329 47.23 -17.39 -27.71
C CYS A 329 48.33 -18.33 -27.20
N ALA A 330 49.35 -18.51 -28.04
CA ALA A 330 50.53 -19.29 -27.76
C ALA A 330 51.22 -18.81 -26.46
N PRO A 331 51.78 -19.73 -25.66
CA PRO A 331 52.60 -19.36 -24.52
C PRO A 331 53.93 -18.78 -25.02
N ASN A 332 54.16 -17.48 -24.80
CA ASN A 332 55.48 -16.90 -24.93
C ASN A 332 56.33 -17.29 -23.72
N GLU A 333 57.19 -18.28 -23.90
CA GLU A 333 58.39 -18.46 -23.10
C GLU A 333 59.30 -17.25 -23.31
N HIS A 334 59.55 -16.45 -22.27
CA HIS A 334 60.77 -15.65 -22.21
C HIS A 334 61.45 -15.79 -20.86
N ILE A 335 62.56 -16.51 -20.95
CA ILE A 335 63.71 -16.62 -20.07
C ILE A 335 64.40 -15.25 -19.95
N HIS A 336 64.84 -14.91 -18.73
CA HIS A 336 66.07 -14.19 -18.31
C HIS A 336 65.80 -13.49 -16.95
N ALA A 337 66.40 -13.96 -15.85
CA ALA A 337 67.79 -13.77 -15.36
C ALA A 337 67.85 -12.66 -14.30
#